data_AF-A0A2V5P8E3-F1
#
_entry.id   AF-A0A2V5P8E3-F1
#
_cell.length_a   1.000
_cell.length_b   1.000
_cell.length_c   1.000
_cell.angle_alpha   90.00
_cell.angle_beta   90.00
_cell.angle_gamma   90.00
#
_symmetry.space_group_name_H-M   'P 1'
#
loop_
_entity.id
_entity.type
_entity.pdbx_description
1 polymer ?
#
loop_
_entity_poly.entity_id
_entity_poly.type
_entity_poly.pdbx_seq_one_letter_code
_entity_poly.pdbx_strand_id
1 'polypeptide(L)'
;MFETKIQYLVSGGMKGEAKVVALICPLISEQMSDSEQALEAAVIDVESATEVIGLVSTAAFGKWRDHRNILLTKTKRVNVQSSNDIPATLDGERVNLGMSAEIDFVPNALTVLVPAK
;
A
#
# COMPACT_ATOMS: atom_id res chain seq x y z
N MET A 1 9.59 -3.76 -14.72
CA MET A 1 10.01 -2.39 -15.08
C MET A 1 8.86 -1.46 -14.68
N PHE A 2 8.90 -0.91 -13.47
CA PHE A 2 7.87 0.00 -12.94
C PHE A 2 8.22 1.45 -13.31
N GLU A 3 8.30 1.72 -14.62
CA GLU A 3 8.66 3.06 -15.12
C GLU A 3 7.45 3.99 -15.23
N THR A 4 6.25 3.42 -15.31
CA THR A 4 5.02 4.21 -15.37
C THR A 4 4.66 4.69 -13.98
N LYS A 5 4.50 6.01 -13.82
CA LYS A 5 3.95 6.58 -12.59
C LYS A 5 2.46 6.26 -12.48
N ILE A 6 2.02 6.04 -11.26
CA ILE A 6 0.64 5.84 -10.88
C ILE A 6 0.18 7.15 -10.22
N GLN A 7 -0.93 7.68 -10.69
CA GLN A 7 -1.64 8.76 -10.01
C GLN A 7 -2.40 8.17 -8.84
N TYR A 8 -2.25 8.77 -7.66
CA TYR A 8 -2.95 8.33 -6.46
C TYR A 8 -3.79 9.47 -5.88
N LEU A 9 -4.89 9.09 -5.25
CA LEU A 9 -5.73 9.96 -4.43
C LEU A 9 -6.10 9.23 -3.15
N VAL A 10 -5.57 9.71 -2.03
CA VAL A 10 -5.87 9.23 -0.70
C VAL A 10 -7.04 10.04 -0.13
N SER A 11 -8.00 9.34 0.48
CA SER A 11 -9.08 10.01 1.22
C SER A 11 -8.51 10.97 2.27
N GLY A 12 -8.96 12.23 2.25
CA GLY A 12 -8.34 13.33 2.97
C GLY A 12 -7.62 14.35 2.08
N GLY A 13 -7.58 14.11 0.76
CA GLY A 13 -7.18 15.10 -0.25
C GLY A 13 -5.72 15.04 -0.68
N MET A 14 -4.92 14.16 -0.07
CA MET A 14 -3.54 13.91 -0.50
C MET A 14 -3.55 13.20 -1.85
N LYS A 15 -2.91 13.82 -2.85
CA LYS A 15 -2.84 13.31 -4.22
C LYS A 15 -1.47 13.60 -4.84
N GLY A 16 -1.10 12.80 -5.83
CA GLY A 16 0.15 12.99 -6.56
C GLY A 16 0.44 11.85 -7.50
N GLU A 17 1.70 11.74 -7.89
CA GLU A 17 2.21 10.65 -8.72
C GLU A 17 3.34 9.94 -7.98
N ALA A 18 3.39 8.61 -8.11
CA ALA A 18 4.43 7.80 -7.52
C ALA A 18 4.71 6.56 -8.38
N LYS A 19 5.85 5.91 -8.18
CA LYS A 19 6.11 4.63 -8.85
C LYS A 19 5.42 3.47 -8.17
N VAL A 20 5.24 3.56 -6.84
CA VAL A 20 4.61 2.51 -6.04
C VAL A 20 3.74 3.15 -4.96
N VAL A 21 2.58 2.54 -4.74
CA VAL A 21 1.74 2.77 -3.58
C VAL A 21 1.60 1.44 -2.86
N ALA A 22 2.06 1.37 -1.61
CA ALA A 22 1.85 0.20 -0.76
C ALA A 22 0.71 0.48 0.22
N LEU A 23 -0.18 -0.50 0.39
CA LEU A 23 -1.31 -0.45 1.31
C LEU A 23 -1.16 -1.59 2.31
N ILE A 24 -1.14 -1.25 3.59
CA ILE A 24 -0.78 -2.17 4.67
C ILE A 24 -1.91 -2.19 5.70
N CYS A 25 -2.37 -3.40 6.02
CA CYS A 25 -3.36 -3.64 7.07
C CYS A 25 -2.80 -3.30 8.46
N PRO A 26 -3.66 -2.89 9.41
CA PRO A 26 -3.23 -2.45 10.74
C PRO A 26 -2.44 -3.53 11.50
N LEU A 27 -2.79 -4.80 11.33
CA LEU A 27 -2.17 -5.94 12.02
C LEU A 27 -0.68 -6.14 11.74
N ILE A 28 -0.17 -5.59 10.63
CA ILE A 28 1.25 -5.69 10.25
C ILE A 28 1.90 -4.31 10.06
N SER A 29 1.22 -3.26 10.48
CA SER A 29 1.71 -1.88 10.44
C SER A 29 2.53 -1.59 11.69
N GLU A 30 3.69 -0.94 11.54
CA GLU A 30 4.47 -0.42 12.67
C GLU A 30 4.00 0.98 13.11
N GLN A 31 3.08 1.59 12.35
CA GLN A 31 2.62 2.98 12.54
C GLN A 31 1.22 3.06 13.17
N MET A 32 0.57 1.91 13.36
CA MET A 32 -0.82 1.81 13.80
C MET A 32 -0.96 0.71 14.84
N SER A 33 -1.92 0.85 15.75
CA SER A 33 -2.32 -0.26 16.60
C SER A 33 -3.11 -1.29 15.78
N ASP A 34 -3.08 -2.55 16.19
CA ASP A 34 -3.90 -3.64 15.61
C ASP A 34 -5.39 -3.32 15.51
N SER A 35 -5.90 -2.48 16.42
CA SER A 35 -7.31 -2.07 16.48
C SER A 35 -7.69 -0.93 15.53
N GLU A 36 -6.71 -0.29 14.88
CA GLU A 36 -6.93 0.85 14.01
C GLU A 36 -7.85 0.48 12.84
N GLN A 37 -8.81 1.34 12.53
CA GLN A 37 -9.80 1.09 11.47
C GLN A 37 -9.41 1.81 10.18
N ALA A 38 -8.17 1.58 9.72
CA ALA A 38 -7.58 2.21 8.54
C ALA A 38 -6.46 1.35 7.94
N LEU A 39 -6.09 1.66 6.70
CA LEU A 39 -4.88 1.22 6.03
C LEU A 39 -3.76 2.23 6.25
N GLU A 40 -2.53 1.74 6.36
CA GLU A 40 -1.32 2.55 6.15
C GLU A 40 -1.07 2.61 4.64
N ALA A 41 -1.12 3.81 4.07
CA ALA A 41 -0.73 4.06 2.69
C ALA A 41 0.68 4.65 2.68
N ALA A 42 1.58 3.97 1.99
CA ALA A 42 2.93 4.43 1.74
C ALA A 42 3.10 4.78 0.26
N VAL A 43 3.35 6.05 -0.02
CA VAL A 43 3.62 6.57 -1.36
C VAL A 43 5.13 6.62 -1.57
N ILE A 44 5.60 5.97 -2.62
CA ILE A 44 7.03 5.72 -2.83
C ILE A 44 7.43 6.23 -4.22
N ASP A 45 8.20 7.33 -4.25
CA ASP A 45 8.79 7.88 -5.48
C ASP A 45 10.33 7.84 -5.38
N VAL A 46 10.91 6.68 -5.69
CA VAL A 46 12.35 6.44 -5.72
C VAL A 46 12.85 6.17 -7.13
N GLU A 47 14.14 6.33 -7.39
CA GLU A 47 14.73 6.06 -8.72
C GLU A 47 14.55 4.59 -9.14
N SER A 48 14.65 3.63 -8.20
CA SER A 48 14.48 2.18 -8.42
C SER A 48 13.33 1.62 -7.58
N ALA A 49 12.13 1.53 -8.15
CA ALA A 49 10.95 0.97 -7.48
C ALA A 49 11.04 -0.56 -7.26
N THR A 50 11.84 -1.25 -8.06
CA THR A 50 12.09 -2.70 -7.96
C THR A 50 12.78 -3.09 -6.66
N GLU A 51 13.70 -2.26 -6.17
CA GLU A 51 14.33 -2.45 -4.87
C GLU A 51 13.31 -2.34 -3.74
N VAL A 52 12.36 -1.41 -3.86
CA VAL A 52 11.36 -1.18 -2.81
C VAL A 52 10.24 -2.23 -2.80
N ILE A 53 9.81 -2.73 -3.96
CA ILE A 53 8.81 -3.81 -4.02
C ILE A 53 9.38 -5.11 -3.43
N GLY A 54 10.67 -5.39 -3.66
CA GLY A 54 11.38 -6.47 -2.97
C GLY A 54 11.43 -6.29 -1.45
N LEU A 55 11.59 -5.05 -0.97
CA LEU A 55 11.60 -4.72 0.46
C LEU A 55 10.22 -4.88 1.11
N VAL A 56 9.15 -4.51 0.41
CA VAL A 56 7.76 -4.58 0.90
C VAL A 56 7.23 -6.03 0.92
N SER A 57 7.73 -6.93 0.07
CA SER A 57 7.01 -8.17 -0.24
C SER A 57 7.29 -9.41 0.62
N THR A 58 8.26 -9.50 1.54
CA THR A 58 8.25 -10.66 2.50
C THR A 58 9.21 -10.66 3.69
N ALA A 59 10.16 -9.74 3.88
CA ALA A 59 11.15 -9.92 4.97
C ALA A 59 11.87 -8.66 5.49
N ALA A 60 11.60 -7.46 4.97
CA ALA A 60 12.41 -6.28 5.27
C ALA A 60 11.57 -5.13 5.81
N PHE A 61 10.84 -5.38 6.90
CA PHE A 61 9.89 -4.42 7.47
C PHE A 61 10.52 -3.14 8.05
N GLY A 62 11.79 -3.16 8.46
CA GLY A 62 12.30 -2.12 9.37
C GLY A 62 12.95 -0.86 8.79
N LYS A 63 13.58 -0.89 7.60
CA LYS A 63 14.44 0.24 7.15
C LYS A 63 13.94 1.07 5.98
N TRP A 64 12.95 0.58 5.24
CA TRP A 64 12.46 1.29 4.05
C TRP A 64 11.63 2.51 4.44
N ARG A 65 10.86 2.43 5.54
CA ARG A 65 9.99 3.51 6.05
C ARG A 65 10.74 4.80 6.42
N ASP A 66 11.99 4.70 6.85
CA ASP A 66 12.83 5.87 7.19
C ASP A 66 13.36 6.61 5.96
N HIS A 67 13.10 6.09 4.76
CA HIS A 67 13.58 6.71 3.54
C HIS A 67 12.81 8.01 3.26
N ARG A 68 13.53 9.13 3.12
CA ARG A 68 12.98 10.49 2.94
C ARG A 68 12.00 10.68 1.76
N ASN A 69 11.99 9.75 0.81
CA ASN A 69 11.09 9.77 -0.35
C ASN A 69 9.83 8.91 -0.14
N ILE A 70 9.54 8.54 1.11
CA ILE A 70 8.36 7.78 1.47
C ILE A 70 7.44 8.67 2.31
N LEU A 71 6.23 8.83 1.81
CA LEU A 71 5.17 9.52 2.52
C LEU A 71 4.20 8.49 3.07
N LEU A 72 4.06 8.46 4.39
CA LEU A 72 3.16 7.58 5.11
C LEU A 72 1.90 8.35 5.52
N THR A 73 0.73 7.76 5.30
CA THR A 73 -0.55 8.34 5.74
C THR A 73 -1.53 7.24 6.13
N LYS A 74 -2.41 7.53 7.09
CA LYS A 74 -3.51 6.64 7.46
C LYS A 74 -4.74 6.97 6.63
N THR A 75 -5.41 5.96 6.10
CA THR A 75 -6.59 6.19 5.25
C THR A 75 -7.54 5.01 5.21
N LYS A 76 -8.80 5.28 4.89
CA LYS A 76 -9.79 4.23 4.61
C LYS A 76 -9.94 3.94 3.13
N ARG A 77 -9.46 4.82 2.25
CA ARG A 77 -9.68 4.70 0.81
C ARG A 77 -8.52 5.29 0.04
N VAL A 78 -8.10 4.55 -0.99
CA VAL A 78 -7.13 5.00 -1.98
C VAL A 78 -7.67 4.71 -3.37
N ASN A 79 -7.62 5.72 -4.24
CA ASN A 79 -7.83 5.55 -5.67
C ASN A 79 -6.48 5.59 -6.37
N VAL A 80 -6.26 4.66 -7.29
CA VAL A 80 -5.08 4.63 -8.16
C VAL A 80 -5.51 4.63 -9.63
N GLN A 81 -4.78 5.36 -10.46
CA GLN A 81 -5.01 5.44 -11.90
C GLN A 81 -3.69 5.53 -12.66
N SER A 82 -3.65 5.00 -13.87
CA SER A 82 -2.51 5.11 -14.77
C SER A 82 -2.95 5.06 -16.23
N SER A 83 -2.12 5.58 -17.12
CA SER A 83 -2.33 5.45 -18.57
C SER A 83 -2.00 4.05 -19.10
N ASN A 84 -1.37 3.20 -18.28
CA ASN A 84 -1.07 1.80 -18.57
C ASN A 84 -1.71 0.89 -17.51
N ASP A 85 -1.68 -0.42 -17.75
CA ASP A 85 -2.06 -1.40 -16.75
C ASP A 85 -1.21 -1.26 -15.47
N ILE A 86 -1.86 -1.36 -14.33
CA ILE A 86 -1.26 -1.28 -13.00
C ILE A 86 -0.99 -2.71 -12.50
N PRO A 87 0.27 -3.18 -12.56
CA PRO A 87 0.65 -4.42 -11.92
C PRO A 87 0.62 -4.25 -10.39
N ALA A 88 0.06 -5.22 -9.69
CA ALA A 88 0.02 -5.24 -8.23
C ALA A 88 0.39 -6.62 -7.68
N THR A 89 0.80 -6.62 -6.42
CA THR A 89 0.95 -7.83 -5.62
C THR A 89 -0.01 -7.71 -4.45
N LEU A 90 -0.94 -8.65 -4.32
CA LEU A 90 -1.87 -8.76 -3.19
C LEU A 90 -1.51 -10.01 -2.40
N ASP A 91 -1.16 -9.86 -1.13
CA ASP A 91 -0.78 -10.97 -0.24
C ASP A 91 0.24 -11.98 -0.83
N GLY A 92 1.13 -11.50 -1.71
CA GLY A 92 2.15 -12.30 -2.39
C GLY A 92 1.75 -12.80 -3.79
N GLU A 93 0.50 -12.64 -4.19
CA GLU A 93 0.00 -13.04 -5.51
C GLU A 93 0.01 -11.88 -6.49
N ARG A 94 0.49 -12.12 -7.72
CA ARG A 94 0.54 -11.10 -8.77
C ARG A 94 -0.83 -10.98 -9.43
N VAL A 95 -1.33 -9.75 -9.50
CA VAL A 95 -2.59 -9.40 -10.17
C VAL A 95 -2.39 -8.18 -11.07
N ASN A 96 -3.31 -7.98 -12.02
CA ASN A 96 -3.39 -6.77 -12.82
C ASN A 96 -4.67 -6.03 -12.44
N LEU A 97 -4.53 -4.78 -11.97
CA LEU A 97 -5.67 -3.96 -11.55
C LEU A 97 -6.32 -3.21 -12.72
N GLY A 98 -5.83 -3.40 -13.96
CA GLY A 98 -6.20 -2.61 -15.12
C GLY A 98 -5.65 -1.19 -15.02
N MET A 99 -6.34 -0.22 -15.60
CA MET A 99 -5.90 1.18 -15.63
C MET A 99 -6.27 1.98 -14.37
N SER A 100 -7.15 1.45 -13.53
CA SER A 100 -7.61 2.12 -12.31
C SER A 100 -8.18 1.15 -11.29
N ALA A 101 -7.99 1.44 -10.01
CA ALA A 101 -8.63 0.71 -8.92
C ALA A 101 -9.03 1.64 -7.77
N GLU A 102 -10.15 1.32 -7.13
CA GLU A 102 -10.52 1.84 -5.81
C GLU A 102 -10.20 0.75 -4.78
N ILE A 103 -9.47 1.12 -3.73
CA ILE A 103 -9.11 0.25 -2.63
C ILE A 103 -9.70 0.82 -1.35
N ASP A 104 -10.51 0.02 -0.68
CA ASP A 104 -11.22 0.38 0.54
C ASP A 104 -10.82 -0.48 1.73
N PHE A 105 -10.71 0.14 2.89
CA PHE A 105 -10.70 -0.55 4.17
C PHE A 105 -12.11 -1.00 4.53
N VAL A 106 -12.32 -2.30 4.66
CA VAL A 106 -13.59 -2.88 5.10
C VAL A 106 -13.46 -3.32 6.56
N PRO A 107 -14.11 -2.62 7.52
CA PRO A 107 -14.08 -3.04 8.91
C PRO A 107 -14.85 -4.35 9.09
N ASN A 108 -14.36 -5.23 9.96
CA ASN A 108 -14.99 -6.53 10.27
C ASN A 108 -15.26 -7.40 9.03
N ALA A 109 -14.36 -7.37 8.04
CA ALA A 109 -14.53 -8.09 6.78
C ALA A 109 -14.67 -9.61 6.93
N LEU A 110 -14.10 -10.19 8.00
CA LEU A 110 -14.25 -11.60 8.33
C LEU A 110 -14.22 -11.82 9.85
N THR A 111 -14.74 -12.98 10.26
CA THR A 111 -14.56 -13.52 11.62
C THR A 111 -13.56 -14.67 11.55
N VAL A 112 -12.54 -14.63 12.41
CA VAL A 112 -11.47 -15.64 12.43
C VAL A 112 -11.47 -16.37 13.77
N LEU A 113 -11.15 -17.66 13.77
CA LEU A 113 -10.90 -18.41 14.99
C LEU A 113 -9.49 -18.08 15.50
N VAL A 114 -9.37 -17.80 16.79
CA VAL A 114 -8.09 -17.56 17.47
C VAL A 114 -7.89 -18.59 18.58
N PRO A 115 -6.65 -18.93 18.95
CA PRO A 115 -6.38 -19.81 20.09
C PRO A 115 -7.07 -19.32 21.36
N ALA A 116 -7.50 -20.25 22.22
CA ALA A 116 -7.90 -19.91 23.56
C ALA A 116 -6.72 -19.25 24.28
N LYS A 117 -7.02 -18.19 25.07
CA LYS A 117 -6.01 -17.47 25.87
C LYS A 117 -5.32 -18.38 26.87
#